data_AF-A0A2T2U698-F1
#
_entry.id   AF-A0A2T2U698-F1
#
_cell.length_a   1.000
_cell.length_b   1.000
_cell.length_c   1.000
_cell.angle_alpha   90.00
_cell.angle_beta   90.00
_cell.angle_gamma   90.00
#
_symmetry.space_group_name_H-M   'P 1'
#
loop_
_entity.id
_entity.type
_entity.pdbx_description
1 polymer ?
#
loop_
_entity_poly.entity_id
_entity_poly.type
_entity_poly.pdbx_seq_one_letter_code
_entity_poly.pdbx_strand_id
1 'polypeptide(L)'
;TDTGYGTDGHGIVLDDAENMTPRSNTTLDHLSEEHGWLTVPSSSLLEVGDRLRIVPNHACVTVNNQERLHVVEDETVTESWTVAPRSW
;
A
#
# COMPACT_ATOMS: atom_id res chain seq x y z
N THR A 1 -9.78 13.45 5.90
CA THR A 1 -8.99 12.49 5.11
C THR A 1 -8.12 11.71 6.07
N ASP A 2 -8.02 10.39 5.93
CA ASP A 2 -7.14 9.58 6.79
C ASP A 2 -5.70 9.69 6.26
N THR A 3 -4.91 10.55 6.91
CA THR A 3 -3.48 10.70 6.64
C THR A 3 -2.63 9.88 7.61
N GLY A 4 -3.23 9.04 8.46
CA GLY A 4 -2.57 8.21 9.47
C GLY A 4 -1.85 8.98 10.58
N TYR A 5 -1.48 8.29 11.67
CA TYR A 5 -0.65 8.86 12.74
C TYR A 5 0.83 8.68 12.39
N GLY A 6 1.57 9.79 12.24
CA GLY A 6 3.00 9.76 11.92
C GLY A 6 3.32 9.50 10.44
N THR A 7 2.31 9.53 9.58
CA THR A 7 2.44 9.47 8.12
C THR A 7 2.06 10.80 7.50
N ASP A 8 2.71 11.14 6.39
CA ASP A 8 2.40 12.32 5.59
C ASP A 8 1.83 11.85 4.25
N GLY A 9 0.58 11.35 4.25
CA GLY A 9 -0.07 10.79 3.05
C GLY A 9 -1.06 9.67 3.35
N HIS A 10 -1.51 8.94 2.31
CA HIS A 10 -2.50 7.86 2.39
C HIS A 10 -1.89 6.45 2.56
N GLY A 11 -0.63 6.39 2.97
CA GLY A 11 0.12 5.16 3.21
C GLY A 11 1.62 5.40 3.07
N ILE A 12 2.42 4.40 3.42
CA ILE A 12 3.88 4.42 3.30
C ILE A 12 4.28 3.56 2.09
N VAL A 13 4.89 4.17 1.08
CA VAL A 13 5.50 3.45 -0.05
C VAL A 13 6.81 2.83 0.43
N LEU A 14 7.06 1.56 0.12
CA LEU A 14 8.28 0.85 0.52
C LEU A 14 9.26 0.74 -0.66
N ASP A 15 10.56 0.90 -0.38
CA ASP A 15 11.63 0.50 -1.29
C ASP A 15 11.99 -0.98 -1.11
N ASP A 16 11.90 -1.46 0.12
CA ASP A 16 12.11 -2.85 0.49
C ASP A 16 11.02 -3.25 1.48
N ALA A 17 10.17 -4.19 1.07
CA ALA A 17 9.06 -4.65 1.89
C ALA A 17 9.40 -5.82 2.79
N GLU A 18 10.49 -6.54 2.55
CA GLU A 18 10.98 -7.56 3.49
C GLU A 18 11.44 -6.87 4.78
N ASN A 19 12.18 -5.77 4.63
CA ASN A 19 12.72 -5.00 5.75
C ASN A 19 11.84 -3.80 6.18
N MET A 20 10.67 -3.62 5.57
CA MET A 20 9.76 -2.49 5.81
C MET A 20 10.46 -1.12 5.71
N THR A 21 11.38 -0.98 4.74
CA THR A 21 12.13 0.25 4.52
C THR A 21 11.28 1.24 3.73
N PRO A 22 10.90 2.40 4.31
CA PRO A 22 10.15 3.41 3.59
C PRO A 22 10.95 3.98 2.44
N ARG A 23 10.29 4.18 1.29
CA ARG A 23 10.86 4.90 0.17
C ARG A 23 11.03 6.37 0.55
N SER A 24 12.27 6.84 0.56
CA SER A 24 12.59 8.21 0.94
C SER A 24 12.01 9.25 -0.05
N ASN A 25 11.62 10.41 0.48
CA ASN A 25 11.11 11.55 -0.29
C ASN A 25 9.96 11.20 -1.26
N THR A 26 9.18 10.16 -0.96
CA THR A 26 8.04 9.72 -1.76
C THR A 26 6.81 9.69 -0.89
N THR A 27 5.74 10.30 -1.38
CA THR A 27 4.48 10.45 -0.65
C THR A 27 3.32 10.03 -1.56
N LEU A 28 2.40 9.22 -1.03
CA LEU A 28 1.09 8.97 -1.63
C LEU A 28 0.12 10.06 -1.17
N ASP A 29 0.07 11.18 -1.89
CA ASP A 29 -0.63 12.40 -1.47
C ASP A 29 -2.11 12.45 -1.84
N HIS A 30 -2.52 11.72 -2.87
CA HIS A 30 -3.89 11.69 -3.33
C HIS A 30 -4.35 10.28 -3.69
N LEU A 31 -5.65 10.04 -3.47
CA LEU A 31 -6.37 8.85 -3.87
C LEU A 31 -7.70 9.23 -4.54
N SER A 32 -8.10 8.42 -5.50
CA SER A 32 -9.45 8.28 -6.01
C SER A 32 -9.88 6.81 -5.84
N GLU A 33 -11.02 6.40 -6.41
CA GLU A 33 -11.53 5.04 -6.24
C GLU A 33 -10.53 3.95 -6.68
N GLU A 34 -9.86 4.15 -7.83
CA GLU A 34 -8.95 3.15 -8.42
C GLU A 34 -7.54 3.70 -8.70
N HIS A 35 -7.31 5.00 -8.46
CA HIS A 35 -6.03 5.64 -8.76
C HIS A 35 -5.43 6.29 -7.51
N GLY A 36 -4.10 6.23 -7.40
CA GLY A 36 -3.31 6.99 -6.43
C GLY A 36 -2.23 7.80 -7.13
N TRP A 37 -1.83 8.91 -6.52
CA TRP A 37 -0.77 9.79 -7.03
C TRP A 37 0.40 9.82 -6.05
N LEU A 38 1.60 9.65 -6.60
CA LEU A 38 2.85 9.75 -5.85
C LEU A 38 3.56 11.05 -6.20
N THR A 39 3.87 11.87 -5.20
CA THR A 39 4.94 12.85 -5.30
C THR A 39 6.27 12.14 -5.05
N VAL A 40 7.20 12.25 -6.01
CA VAL A 40 8.51 11.57 -6.00
C VAL A 40 9.62 12.58 -6.32
N PRO A 41 10.89 12.31 -5.93
CA PRO A 41 11.99 13.17 -6.33
C PRO A 41 12.19 13.12 -7.85
N SER A 42 12.77 14.18 -8.43
CA SER A 42 13.09 14.24 -9.86
C SER A 42 14.07 13.16 -10.32
N SER A 43 14.83 12.58 -9.39
CA SER A 43 15.74 11.46 -9.61
C SER A 43 15.07 10.08 -9.48
N SER A 44 13.75 10.02 -9.33
CA SER A 44 13.02 8.76 -9.26
C SER A 44 13.23 7.94 -10.53
N LEU A 45 13.45 6.64 -10.36
CA LEU A 45 13.61 5.67 -11.44
C LEU A 45 12.34 4.84 -11.68
N LEU A 46 11.19 5.30 -11.17
CA LEU A 46 9.93 4.58 -11.38
C LEU A 46 9.48 4.67 -12.83
N GLU A 47 9.16 3.52 -13.40
CA GLU A 47 8.63 3.38 -14.75
C GLU A 47 7.21 2.78 -14.72
N VAL A 48 6.48 2.99 -15.82
CA VAL A 48 5.16 2.37 -15.98
C VAL A 48 5.33 0.85 -16.03
N GLY A 49 4.63 0.15 -15.14
CA GLY A 49 4.72 -1.31 -14.99
C GLY A 49 5.42 -1.74 -13.70
N ASP A 50 6.14 -0.83 -13.04
CA ASP A 50 6.73 -1.10 -11.73
C ASP A 50 5.64 -1.42 -10.70
N ARG A 51 5.93 -2.43 -9.87
CA ARG A 51 5.05 -2.84 -8.78
C ARG A 51 5.57 -2.25 -7.48
N LEU A 52 4.69 -1.57 -6.76
CA LEU A 52 4.98 -0.98 -5.46
C LEU A 52 4.25 -1.73 -4.36
N ARG A 53 4.82 -1.70 -3.15
CA ARG A 53 4.16 -2.17 -1.93
C ARG A 53 3.88 -0.95 -1.04
N ILE A 54 2.64 -0.83 -0.57
CA ILE A 54 2.16 0.31 0.22
C ILE A 54 1.62 -0.24 1.55
N VAL A 55 2.16 0.26 2.66
CA VAL A 55 1.59 0.01 3.99
C VAL A 55 0.42 0.98 4.19
N PRO A 56 -0.81 0.49 4.41
CA PRO A 56 -1.96 1.37 4.60
C PRO A 56 -1.93 2.04 5.98
N ASN A 57 -2.52 3.24 6.07
CA ASN A 57 -2.67 3.96 7.34
C ASN A 57 -3.54 3.18 8.36
N HIS A 58 -4.62 2.56 7.87
CA HIS A 58 -5.56 1.80 8.71
C HIS A 58 -5.91 0.47 8.07
N ALA A 59 -5.28 -0.61 8.57
CA ALA A 59 -5.47 -1.96 8.04
C ALA A 59 -6.95 -2.37 7.92
N CYS A 60 -7.78 -2.07 8.93
CA CYS A 60 -9.19 -2.51 8.89
C CYS A 60 -9.98 -1.93 7.71
N VAL A 61 -9.76 -0.68 7.32
CA VAL A 61 -10.49 -0.06 6.21
C VAL A 61 -10.03 -0.65 4.89
N THR A 62 -8.71 -0.80 4.72
CA THR A 62 -8.12 -1.39 3.51
C THR A 62 -8.54 -2.84 3.33
N VAL A 63 -8.39 -3.67 4.36
CA VAL A 63 -8.79 -5.09 4.34
C VAL A 63 -10.29 -5.23 4.09
N ASN A 64 -11.11 -4.37 4.71
CA ASN A 64 -12.55 -4.42 4.50
C ASN A 64 -12.93 -4.18 3.03
N ASN A 65 -12.15 -3.45 2.23
CA ASN A 65 -12.46 -3.26 0.81
C ASN A 65 -12.05 -4.43 -0.10
N GLN A 66 -11.43 -5.48 0.44
CA GLN A 66 -10.99 -6.65 -0.33
C GLN A 66 -11.90 -7.86 -0.10
N GLU A 67 -12.04 -8.72 -1.10
CA GLU A 67 -12.72 -10.03 -0.95
C GLU A 67 -11.77 -11.11 -0.41
N ARG A 68 -10.48 -10.97 -0.69
CA ARG A 68 -9.44 -11.94 -0.35
C ARG A 68 -8.15 -11.23 0.05
N LEU A 69 -7.39 -11.87 0.93
CA LEU A 69 -6.00 -11.52 1.22
C LEU A 69 -5.09 -12.62 0.68
N HIS A 70 -3.89 -12.23 0.27
CA HIS A 70 -2.82 -13.14 -0.11
C HIS A 70 -1.76 -13.13 1.00
N VAL A 71 -1.47 -14.30 1.55
CA VAL A 71 -0.34 -14.48 2.48
C VAL A 71 0.90 -14.66 1.62
N VAL A 72 1.93 -13.86 1.88
CA VAL A 72 3.16 -13.83 1.09
C VAL A 72 4.35 -14.12 2.00
N GLU A 73 5.17 -15.06 1.60
CA GLU A 73 6.52 -15.28 2.16
C GLU A 73 7.51 -14.91 1.05
N ASP A 74 8.41 -13.97 1.36
CA ASP A 74 9.30 -13.28 0.42
C ASP A 74 8.54 -12.60 -0.73
N GLU A 75 8.36 -13.32 -1.84
CA GLU A 75 7.61 -12.91 -3.03
C GLU A 75 6.62 -13.97 -3.51
N THR A 76 6.50 -15.07 -2.76
CA THR A 76 5.64 -16.20 -3.11
C THR A 76 4.35 -16.15 -2.31
N VAL A 77 3.22 -16.20 -3.01
CA VAL A 77 1.92 -16.38 -2.36
C VAL A 77 1.83 -17.81 -1.84
N THR A 78 1.80 -17.97 -0.52
CA THR A 78 1.73 -19.28 0.14
C THR A 78 0.29 -19.70 0.44
N GLU A 79 -0.59 -18.73 0.70
CA GLU A 79 -2.01 -18.96 0.97
C GLU A 79 -2.88 -17.80 0.46
N SER A 80 -4.19 -18.04 0.35
CA SER A 80 -5.17 -16.99 0.16
C SER A 80 -6.33 -17.14 1.14
N TRP A 81 -6.52 -16.12 1.97
CA TRP A 81 -7.60 -16.06 2.95
C TRP A 81 -8.80 -15.30 2.38
N THR A 82 -9.99 -15.87 2.52
CA THR A 82 -11.23 -15.15 2.23
C THR A 82 -11.47 -14.12 3.34
N VAL A 83 -11.68 -12.86 2.98
CA VAL A 83 -12.10 -11.83 3.95
C VAL A 83 -13.55 -12.13 4.34
N ALA A 84 -13.83 -12.14 5.64
CA ALA A 84 -15.16 -12.46 6.13
C ALA A 84 -16.21 -11.56 5.45
N PRO A 85 -17.38 -12.12 5.06
CA PRO A 85 -18.42 -11.32 4.44
C PRO A 85 -18.84 -10.19 5.37
N ARG A 86 -18.97 -9.00 4.78
CA ARG A 86 -19.44 -7.81 5.47
C ARG A 86 -20.93 -8.00 5.74
N SER A 87 -21.32 -8.22 6.99
CA SER A 87 -22.74 -8.26 7.38
C SER A 87 -23.22 -6.88 7.80
N TRP A 88 -24.52 -6.63 7.60
CA TRP A 88 -25.29 -5.58 8.26
C TRP A 88 -26.02 -6.13 9.47
#